data_AF-A0A951YG22-F1
#
_entry.id   AF-A0A951YG22-F1
#
_cell.length_a   1.000
_cell.length_b   1.000
_cell.length_c   1.000
_cell.angle_alpha   90.00
_cell.angle_beta   90.00
_cell.angle_gamma   90.00
#
_symmetry.space_group_name_H-M   'P 1'
#
loop_
_entity.id
_entity.type
_entity.pdbx_description
1 polymer ?
#
loop_
_entity_poly.entity_id
_entity_poly.type
_entity_poly.pdbx_seq_one_letter_code
_entity_poly.pdbx_strand_id
1 'polypeptide(L)' 'MKQIDVRKVPPRERHPLLFQTFDELPAGQSFELINDHDPKPLYYQFQVERAGTVEWEYLEQGPETWRVRIGKVN' A
#
# COMPACT_ATOMS: atom_id res chain seq x y z
N MET A 1 11.18 -4.62 6.44
CA MET A 1 10.02 -4.18 5.65
C MET A 1 10.34 -2.81 5.06
N LYS A 2 10.17 -2.61 3.74
CA LYS A 2 10.39 -1.31 3.06
C LYS A 2 9.26 -0.35 3.41
N GLN A 3 9.54 0.94 3.57
CA GLN A 3 8.54 1.99 3.76
C GLN A 3 8.44 2.87 2.51
N ILE A 4 7.23 3.26 2.13
CA ILE A 4 6.91 4.14 1.01
C ILE A 4 6.04 5.28 1.53
N ASP A 5 6.67 6.44 1.71
CA ASP A 5 5.99 7.67 2.08
C ASP A 5 5.54 8.42 0.83
N VAL A 6 4.26 8.22 0.46
CA VAL A 6 3.70 8.81 -0.76
C VAL A 6 3.43 10.31 -0.64
N ARG A 7 3.51 10.88 0.57
CA ARG A 7 3.46 12.34 0.77
C ARG A 7 4.63 13.04 0.09
N LYS A 8 5.73 12.31 -0.13
CA LYS A 8 6.95 12.77 -0.81
C LYS A 8 6.97 12.42 -2.31
N VAL A 9 5.92 11.80 -2.83
CA VAL A 9 5.83 11.32 -4.22
C VAL A 9 4.78 12.15 -4.98
N PRO A 10 5.08 12.61 -6.21
CA PRO A 10 4.12 13.32 -7.05
C PRO A 10 2.82 12.51 -7.22
N PRO A 11 1.62 13.12 -7.14
CA PRO A 11 0.35 12.38 -7.17
C PRO A 11 0.22 11.37 -8.32
N ARG A 12 0.66 11.74 -9.54
CA ARG A 12 0.64 10.87 -10.72
C ARG A 12 1.54 9.64 -10.64
N GLU A 13 2.54 9.66 -9.76
CA GLU A 13 3.52 8.58 -9.59
C GLU A 13 3.16 7.63 -8.44
N ARG A 14 2.25 8.02 -7.54
CA ARG A 14 1.94 7.25 -6.32
C ARG A 14 1.39 5.86 -6.63
N HIS A 15 0.32 5.78 -7.42
CA HIS A 15 -0.31 4.49 -7.73
C HIS A 15 0.64 3.59 -8.53
N PRO A 16 1.26 4.05 -9.65
CA PRO A 16 2.23 3.24 -10.38
C PRO A 16 3.35 2.68 -9.49
N LEU A 17 3.92 3.50 -8.61
CA LEU A 17 4.98 3.08 -7.69
C LEU A 17 4.52 1.97 -6.73
N LEU A 18 3.32 2.11 -6.16
CA LEU A 18 2.78 1.16 -5.18
C LEU A 18 2.41 -0.18 -5.84
N PHE A 19 1.76 -0.15 -7.01
CA PHE A 19 1.42 -1.36 -7.74
C PHE A 19 2.66 -2.09 -8.25
N GLN A 20 3.64 -1.35 -8.81
CA GLN A 20 4.91 -1.95 -9.21
C GLN A 20 5.64 -2.59 -8.02
N THR A 21 5.72 -1.87 -6.89
CA THR A 21 6.34 -2.40 -5.67
C THR A 21 5.64 -3.69 -5.20
N PHE A 22 4.32 -3.74 -5.28
CA PHE A 22 3.54 -4.92 -4.91
C PHE A 22 3.76 -6.10 -5.88
N ASP A 23 3.80 -5.83 -7.18
CA ASP A 23 3.96 -6.86 -8.20
C ASP A 23 5.33 -7.55 -8.10
N GLU A 24 6.38 -6.78 -7.81
CA GLU A 24 7.75 -7.25 -7.58
C GLU A 24 7.94 -7.93 -6.22
N LEU A 25 6.96 -7.85 -5.33
CA LEU A 25 7.04 -8.41 -3.98
C LEU A 25 7.00 -9.95 -4.03
N PRO A 26 7.94 -10.65 -3.38
CA PRO A 26 7.82 -12.10 -3.20
C PRO A 26 6.61 -12.45 -2.33
N ALA A 27 6.07 -13.65 -2.52
CA ALA A 27 5.00 -14.19 -1.67
C ALA A 27 5.43 -14.19 -0.18
N GLY A 28 4.52 -13.84 0.72
CA GLY A 28 4.77 -13.71 2.16
C GLY A 28 5.48 -12.42 2.60
N GLN A 29 5.94 -11.59 1.66
CA GLN A 29 6.58 -10.32 1.99
C GLN A 29 5.57 -9.17 2.04
N SER A 30 6.01 -8.04 2.60
CA SER A 30 5.21 -6.81 2.72
C SER A 30 6.05 -5.54 2.64
N PHE A 31 5.39 -4.43 2.34
CA PHE A 31 5.89 -3.08 2.51
C PHE A 31 4.87 -2.23 3.27
N GLU A 32 5.31 -1.07 3.76
CA GLU A 32 4.47 -0.12 4.47
C GLU A 32 4.21 1.11 3.61
N LEU A 33 2.94 1.47 3.45
CA LEU A 33 2.47 2.72 2.88
C LEU A 33 2.29 3.75 4.01
N ILE A 34 2.82 4.95 3.81
CA ILE A 34 2.59 6.11 4.68
C ILE A 34 1.90 7.21 3.85
N ASN A 35 0.71 7.62 4.28
CA ASN A 35 -0.15 8.59 3.59
C ASN A 35 -0.69 9.67 4.54
N ASP A 36 -1.17 10.79 3.98
CA ASP A 36 -1.77 11.91 4.73
C ASP A 36 -3.29 11.79 4.93
N HIS A 37 -3.91 10.75 4.36
CA HIS A 37 -5.33 10.43 4.51
C HIS A 37 -5.55 8.92 4.42
N ASP A 38 -6.77 8.46 4.75
CA ASP A 38 -7.16 7.05 4.64
C ASP A 38 -7.01 6.55 3.20
N PRO A 39 -6.13 5.57 2.92
CA PRO A 39 -5.95 5.01 1.58
C PRO A 39 -7.05 4.01 1.18
N LYS A 40 -8.26 4.11 1.74
CA LYS A 40 -9.41 3.25 1.43
C LYS A 40 -9.74 3.13 -0.08
N PRO A 41 -9.67 4.19 -0.92
CA PRO A 41 -9.86 4.02 -2.36
C PRO A 41 -8.80 3.12 -3.00
N LEU A 42 -7.55 3.24 -2.56
CA LEU A 42 -6.44 2.40 -3.02
C LEU A 42 -6.62 0.95 -2.57
N TYR A 43 -7.10 0.70 -1.35
CA TYR A 43 -7.45 -0.65 -0.89
C TYR A 43 -8.42 -1.33 -1.85
N TYR A 44 -9.52 -0.67 -2.22
CA TYR A 44 -10.49 -1.24 -3.16
C TYR A 44 -9.88 -1.48 -4.54
N GLN A 45 -8.99 -0.60 -5.00
CA GLN A 45 -8.28 -0.81 -6.26
C GLN A 45 -7.41 -2.07 -6.22
N PHE A 46 -6.68 -2.31 -5.12
CA PHE A 46 -5.94 -3.56 -4.91
C PHE A 46 -6.86 -4.80 -4.86
N GLN A 47 -8.01 -4.71 -4.18
CA GLN A 47 -8.97 -5.81 -4.09
C GLN A 47 -9.53 -6.20 -5.46
N VAL A 48 -9.67 -5.25 -6.39
CA VAL A 48 -10.12 -5.52 -7.76
C VAL A 48 -8.98 -6.05 -8.62
N GLU A 49 -7.85 -5.33 -8.67
CA GLU A 49 -6.79 -5.62 -9.63
C GLU A 49 -5.87 -6.77 -9.23
N ARG A 50 -5.80 -7.11 -7.94
CA ARG A 50 -4.94 -8.15 -7.35
C ARG A 50 -5.73 -9.04 -6.39
N ALA A 51 -6.99 -9.29 -6.74
CA ALA A 51 -7.95 -10.05 -5.96
C ALA A 51 -7.36 -11.36 -5.42
N GLY A 52 -7.54 -11.60 -4.11
CA GLY A 52 -7.07 -12.82 -3.44
C GLY A 52 -5.56 -12.92 -3.21
N THR A 53 -4.77 -11.92 -3.62
CA THR A 53 -3.30 -11.94 -3.45
C THR A 53 -2.77 -10.92 -2.46
N VAL A 54 -3.60 -9.95 -2.06
CA VAL A 54 -3.21 -8.82 -1.22
C VAL A 54 -3.68 -9.01 0.22
N GLU A 55 -2.76 -8.81 1.16
CA GLU A 55 -3.02 -8.62 2.58
C GLU A 55 -2.95 -7.13 2.90
N TRP A 56 -3.90 -6.63 3.71
CA TRP A 56 -4.01 -5.22 4.05
C TRP A 56 -4.24 -5.05 5.55
N GLU A 57 -3.29 -4.42 6.24
CA GLU A 57 -3.33 -4.22 7.68
C GLU A 57 -3.05 -2.75 8.00
N TYR A 58 -3.97 -2.09 8.71
CA TYR A 58 -3.71 -0.75 9.22
C TYR A 58 -2.77 -0.84 10.42
N LEU A 59 -1.62 -0.16 10.33
CA LEU A 59 -0.67 0.02 11.43
C LEU A 59 -0.95 1.31 12.23
N GLU A 60 -1.51 2.33 11.56
CA GLU A 60 -1.91 3.61 12.15
C GLU A 60 -3.08 4.21 11.37
N GLN A 61 -4.08 4.74 12.08
CA GLN A 61 -5.33 5.26 11.52
C GLN A 61 -5.57 6.73 11.90
N GLY A 62 -4.66 7.61 11.49
CA GLY A 62 -4.87 9.06 11.53
C GLY A 62 -5.00 9.67 12.93
N PRO A 63 -5.33 10.97 13.02
CA PRO A 63 -5.66 11.87 11.90
C PRO A 63 -4.44 12.43 11.15
N GLU A 64 -3.26 12.41 11.75
CA GLU A 64 -2.06 13.07 11.20
C GLU A 64 -1.33 12.20 10.17
N THR A 65 -1.28 10.89 10.39
CA THR A 65 -0.60 9.94 9.51
C THR A 65 -1.41 8.65 9.41
N TRP A 66 -1.46 8.09 8.21
CA TRP A 66 -2.07 6.79 7.93
C TRP A 66 -0.97 5.82 7.50
N ARG A 67 -0.85 4.71 8.20
CA ARG A 67 0.18 3.69 7.94
C ARG A 67 -0.50 2.37 7.67
N VAL A 68 -0.19 1.75 6.54
CA VAL A 68 -0.77 0.48 6.12
C VAL A 68 0.34 -0.47 5.73
N ARG A 69 0.36 -1.66 6.29
CA ARG A 69 1.13 -2.78 5.76
C ARG A 69 0.35 -3.40 4.60
N ILE A 70 1.00 -3.45 3.45
CA ILE A 70 0.50 -4.09 2.23
C ILE A 70 1.40 -5.31 1.98
N GLY A 71 0.81 -6.51 2.07
CA GLY A 71 1.51 -7.79 1.94
C GLY A 71 1.01 -8.61 0.76
N LYS A 72 1.85 -9.51 0.25
CA LYS A 72 1.45 -10.52 -0.74
C LYS A 72 1.28 -11.85 -0.02
N VAL A 73 0.15 -12.52 -0.22
CA VAL A 73 -0.12 -13.84 0.38
C VAL A 73 0.99 -14.84 0.04
N ASN A 74 1.21 -15.83 0.91
CA ASN A 74 2.14 -16.94 0.68
C ASN A 74 1.63 -17.92 -0.38
#